data_AF-A0A812EUH2-F1
#
_entry.id   AF-A0A812EUH2-F1
#
_cell.length_a   1.000
_cell.length_b   1.000
_cell.length_c   1.000
_cell.angle_alpha   90.00
_cell.angle_beta   90.00
_cell.angle_gamma   90.00
#
_symmetry.space_group_name_H-M   'P 1'
#
loop_
_entity.id
_entity.type
_entity.pdbx_description
1 polymer ?
#
loop_
_entity_poly.entity_id
_entity_poly.type
_entity_poly.pdbx_seq_one_letter_code
_entity_poly.pdbx_strand_id
1 'polypeptide(L)' 'MMKDPVCGMEVDEKHDHAEYEGQKYYFCCASCKWAFERDPKQFAK' A
#
# COMPACT_ATOMS: atom_id res chain seq x y z
N MET A 1 0.73 1.87 -13.38
CA MET A 1 -0.11 0.86 -12.71
C MET A 1 0.62 0.40 -11.47
N MET A 2 0.26 0.97 -10.33
CA MET A 2 0.72 0.45 -9.04
C MET A 2 -0.23 -0.65 -8.60
N LYS A 3 0.26 -1.55 -7.76
CA LYS A 3 -0.57 -2.57 -7.15
C LYS A 3 -0.57 -2.38 -5.65
N ASP A 4 -1.74 -2.53 -5.07
CA ASP A 4 -1.90 -2.59 -3.64
C ASP A 4 -1.11 -3.82 -3.13
N PRO A 5 -0.10 -3.64 -2.25
CA PRO A 5 0.73 -4.74 -1.80
C PRO A 5 0.01 -5.71 -0.86
N VAL A 6 -1.17 -5.34 -0.35
CA VAL A 6 -2.00 -6.17 0.54
C VAL A 6 -2.97 -7.02 -0.26
N CYS A 7 -3.71 -6.44 -1.20
CA CYS A 7 -4.77 -7.15 -1.94
C CYS A 7 -4.45 -7.41 -3.42
N GLY A 8 -3.40 -6.80 -3.98
CA GLY A 8 -3.01 -6.96 -5.38
C GLY A 8 -3.88 -6.21 -6.39
N MET A 9 -4.86 -5.42 -5.94
CA MET A 9 -5.68 -4.57 -6.81
C MET A 9 -4.82 -3.51 -7.50
N GLU A 10 -5.20 -3.14 -8.71
CA GLU A 10 -4.63 -1.96 -9.36
C GLU A 10 -5.03 -0.70 -8.60
N VAL A 11 -4.02 0.11 -8.34
CA VAL A 11 -4.13 1.39 -7.67
C VAL A 11 -3.33 2.43 -8.44
N ASP A 12 -3.74 3.67 -8.24
CA ASP A 12 -3.15 4.84 -8.87
C ASP A 12 -2.77 5.86 -7.81
N GLU A 13 -1.99 6.84 -8.23
CA GLU A 13 -1.53 7.99 -7.43
C GLU A 13 -2.64 8.85 -6.79
N LYS A 14 -3.89 8.65 -7.21
CA LYS A 14 -5.09 9.28 -6.61
C LYS A 14 -5.59 8.56 -5.36
N HIS A 15 -5.15 7.33 -5.12
CA HIS A 15 -5.56 6.53 -3.98
C HIS A 15 -4.73 6.87 -2.74
N ASP A 16 -5.18 6.39 -1.59
CA ASP A 16 -4.45 6.56 -0.33
C ASP A 16 -3.08 5.90 -0.43
N HIS A 17 -2.08 6.53 0.18
CA HIS A 17 -0.71 6.03 0.17
C HIS A 17 -0.04 6.15 1.54
N ALA A 18 0.99 5.35 1.73
CA ALA A 18 1.89 5.40 2.88
C ALA A 18 3.33 5.39 2.38
N GLU A 19 4.20 6.10 3.09
CA GLU A 19 5.64 6.05 2.84
C GLU A 19 6.30 5.08 3.81
N TYR A 20 7.01 4.09 3.26
CA TYR A 20 7.78 3.11 4.02
C TYR A 20 9.16 2.95 3.40
N GLU A 21 10.22 3.09 4.21
CA GLU A 21 11.61 3.02 3.76
C GLU A 21 11.96 3.95 2.57
N GLY A 22 11.27 5.09 2.46
CA GLY A 22 11.46 6.05 1.36
C GLY A 22 10.75 5.66 0.05
N GLN A 23 9.93 4.60 0.06
CA GLN A 23 9.07 4.22 -1.05
C GLN A 23 7.60 4.54 -0.73
N LYS A 24 6.86 5.03 -1.74
CA LYS A 24 5.42 5.26 -1.66
C LYS A 24 4.66 4.02 -2.08
N TYR A 25 3.85 3.49 -1.17
CA TYR A 25 2.93 2.38 -1.41
C TYR A 25 1.51 2.91 -1.48
N TYR A 26 0.77 2.48 -2.49
CA TYR A 26 -0.60 2.92 -2.73
C TYR A 26 -1.59 1.80 -2.36
N PHE A 27 -2.76 2.18 -1.86
CA PHE A 27 -3.74 1.25 -1.32
C PHE A 27 -5.13 1.51 -1.89
N CYS A 28 -5.84 0.45 -2.25
CA CYS A 28 -7.18 0.57 -2.83
C CYS A 28 -8.20 1.08 -1.81
N CYS A 29 -7.93 0.87 -0.52
CA CYS A 29 -8.78 1.31 0.57
C CYS A 29 -7.99 1.52 1.88
N ALA A 30 -8.62 2.24 2.83
CA ALA A 30 -8.04 2.50 4.14
C ALA A 30 -7.72 1.21 4.92
N SER A 31 -8.50 0.14 4.73
CA SER A 31 -8.26 -1.16 5.38
C SER A 31 -6.95 -1.80 4.91
N CYS A 32 -6.63 -1.72 3.61
CA CYS A 32 -5.35 -2.20 3.08
C CYS A 32 -4.19 -1.38 3.60
N LYS A 33 -4.33 -0.04 3.66
CA LYS A 33 -3.34 0.82 4.28
C LYS A 33 -3.10 0.45 5.74
N TRP A 34 -4.15 0.26 6.54
CA TRP A 34 -4.03 -0.15 7.94
C TRP A 34 -3.35 -1.51 8.10
N ALA A 35 -3.67 -2.49 7.24
CA ALA A 35 -3.00 -3.78 7.25
C ALA A 35 -1.50 -3.64 6.94
N PHE A 36 -1.16 -2.80 5.96
CA PHE A 36 0.22 -2.48 5.62
C PHE A 36 0.93 -1.75 6.77
N GLU A 37 0.33 -0.74 7.39
CA GLU A 37 0.95 -0.02 8.52
C GLU A 37 1.19 -0.91 9.74
N ARG A 38 0.36 -1.95 9.93
CA ARG A 38 0.54 -2.93 11.01
C ARG A 38 1.75 -3.84 10.82
N ASP A 39 1.99 -4.28 9.58
CA ASP A 39 3.12 -5.16 9.28
C ASP A 39 3.75 -4.83 7.92
N PRO A 40 4.36 -3.65 7.78
CA PRO A 40 4.80 -3.17 6.47
C PRO A 40 5.91 -4.05 5.92
N LYS A 41 6.74 -4.68 6.76
CA LYS A 41 7.78 -5.62 6.32
C LYS A 41 7.24 -6.87 5.63
N GLN A 42 6.01 -7.27 5.92
CA GLN A 42 5.37 -8.42 5.27
C GLN A 42 4.92 -8.10 3.85
N PHE A 43 4.52 -6.85 3.60
CA PHE A 43 3.91 -6.40 2.35
C PHE A 43 4.84 -5.55 1.48
N ALA A 44 5.76 -4.79 2.09
CA ALA A 44 6.86 -4.09 1.45
C ALA A 44 7.93 -5.11 1.06
N LYS A 45 7.89 -5.54 -0.19
CA LYS A 45 8.81 -6.52 -0.78
C LYS A 45 9.55 -5.93 -1.97
#